data_AF-A0A0M8NA82-F1
#
_entry.id   AF-A0A0M8NA82-F1
#
_cell.length_a   1.000
_cell.length_b   1.000
_cell.length_c   1.000
_cell.angle_alpha   90.00
_cell.angle_beta   90.00
_cell.angle_gamma   90.00
#
_symmetry.space_group_name_H-M   'P 1'
#
loop_
_entity.id
_entity.type
_entity.pdbx_description
1 polymer ?
#
loop_
_entity_poly.entity_id
_entity_poly.type
_entity_poly.pdbx_seq_one_letter_code
_entity_poly.pdbx_strand_id
1 'polypeptide(L)'
;MKVQSSLLSVVALPALSAAACLKSGDQNTINQLFQKGGRGTVVQICQDTTIQITDVIKFSADDQEISTKGYPMGSSRATIQIAPGNTASTMITGRYNDIRIKNIQLDGNRPNAGIQHNGGANIEIGGEGKGQIVQYTASRNPRGWSCLHVIGSGNADAPCANATIRDNDIGPCGQSGVDENGNGRWADGVSLDCTSSLVQNNTIDGPTDGGIVVFGSPHSLIDSNTIISSEEYLGFGAINLVDGEYNGSYAGVVVSNNVIKGRLIFNLGIGIGANVWSFNDPFPLQGCAYVLNNSFSGSVAFPIAVNGWTDGLTIADNDASGVTTPKSDFSDATSCGKPIQDLFNANANFVYDPQGISGPHFLQPEFVASDGNITNFLCTSTTLPSQLTMKPGVDLQSNTALAKLKGVTTWFQGDNNIVVYDANGKPLWASGSTIDGGCGSPSECELQFDESGNLTTYYQGKVRFSTNTGGLGKLLQFKNTSPWVEIQGADGAVVWDTVNGLAKQ
;
A
#
# COMPACT_ATOMS: atom_id res chain seq x y z
N MET A 1 -48.19 36.69 64.53
CA MET A 1 -47.56 36.25 63.25
C MET A 1 -46.09 35.96 63.54
N LYS A 2 -45.70 34.68 63.59
CA LYS A 2 -44.31 34.24 63.80
C LYS A 2 -43.64 34.08 62.43
N VAL A 3 -42.51 34.75 62.21
CA VAL A 3 -41.67 34.51 61.03
C VAL A 3 -40.47 33.67 61.51
N GLN A 4 -40.42 32.42 61.07
CA GLN A 4 -39.27 31.53 61.25
C GLN A 4 -38.25 31.83 60.15
N SER A 5 -37.01 32.16 60.53
CA SER A 5 -35.88 32.18 59.59
C SER A 5 -35.31 30.77 59.47
N SER A 6 -35.46 30.15 58.30
CA SER A 6 -34.73 28.92 57.95
C SER A 6 -33.31 29.28 57.56
N LEU A 7 -32.32 28.76 58.32
CA LEU A 7 -30.93 28.70 57.86
C LEU A 7 -30.84 27.66 56.73
N LEU A 8 -30.42 28.10 55.54
CA LEU A 8 -29.95 27.21 54.49
C LEU A 8 -28.54 26.73 54.84
N SER A 9 -28.40 25.44 55.13
CA SER A 9 -27.11 24.75 55.18
C SER A 9 -26.57 24.60 53.76
N VAL A 10 -25.49 25.31 53.44
CA VAL A 10 -24.73 25.12 52.19
C VAL A 10 -24.00 23.79 52.30
N VAL A 11 -24.49 22.78 51.58
CA VAL A 11 -23.77 21.53 51.35
C VAL A 11 -22.62 21.85 50.40
N ALA A 12 -21.39 21.85 50.93
CA ALA A 12 -20.19 21.91 50.10
C ALA A 12 -20.12 20.61 49.28
N LEU A 13 -20.44 20.70 47.99
CA LEU A 13 -20.11 19.65 47.05
C LEU A 13 -18.58 19.47 47.04
N PRO A 14 -18.06 18.24 47.18
CA PRO A 14 -16.63 18.02 47.02
C PRO A 14 -16.27 18.42 45.59
N ALA A 15 -15.37 19.38 45.45
CA ALA A 15 -14.76 19.68 44.18
C ALA A 15 -14.15 18.38 43.65
N LEU A 16 -14.70 17.81 42.58
CA LEU A 16 -14.03 16.74 41.85
C LEU A 16 -12.68 17.32 41.41
N SER A 17 -11.61 16.87 42.06
CA SER A 17 -10.26 17.09 41.60
C SER A 17 -10.19 16.52 40.18
N ALA A 18 -10.20 17.39 39.17
CA ALA A 18 -9.95 16.98 37.80
C ALA A 18 -8.65 16.18 37.80
N ALA A 19 -8.71 14.90 37.45
CA ALA A 19 -7.51 14.06 37.40
C ALA A 19 -6.45 14.79 36.57
N ALA A 20 -5.27 14.97 37.15
CA ALA A 20 -4.16 15.56 36.43
C ALA A 20 -3.81 14.65 35.25
N CYS A 21 -3.65 15.23 34.06
CA CYS A 21 -3.17 14.45 32.91
C CYS A 21 -1.71 14.05 33.10
N LEU A 22 -1.32 12.98 32.42
CA LEU A 22 0.05 12.47 32.42
C LEU A 22 0.96 13.44 31.64
N LYS A 23 2.01 13.94 32.29
CA LYS A 23 3.02 14.84 31.67
C LYS A 23 4.32 14.11 31.28
N SER A 24 4.53 12.91 31.80
CA SER A 24 5.74 12.12 31.62
C SER A 24 5.43 10.66 31.97
N GLY A 25 6.21 9.74 31.44
CA GLY A 25 6.08 8.30 31.71
C GLY A 25 6.46 7.51 30.46
N ASP A 26 6.05 6.26 30.46
CA ASP A 26 6.27 5.27 29.41
C ASP A 26 5.03 4.34 29.33
N GLN A 27 5.13 3.27 28.54
CA GLN A 27 4.07 2.27 28.45
C GLN A 27 3.78 1.59 29.80
N ASN A 28 4.77 1.38 30.67
CA ASN A 28 4.56 0.76 31.97
C ASN A 28 3.68 1.64 32.87
N THR A 29 3.93 2.94 32.84
CA THR A 29 3.14 3.93 33.56
C THR A 29 1.68 3.89 33.12
N ILE A 30 1.44 3.88 31.81
CA ILE A 30 0.07 3.83 31.23
C ILE A 30 -0.60 2.49 31.55
N ASN A 31 0.10 1.37 31.36
CA ASN A 31 -0.41 0.03 31.63
C ASN A 31 -0.81 -0.15 33.11
N GLN A 32 0.00 0.37 34.04
CA GLN A 32 -0.35 0.34 35.46
C GLN A 32 -1.61 1.17 35.78
N LEU A 33 -1.82 2.30 35.10
CA LEU A 33 -3.05 3.09 35.27
C LEU A 33 -4.28 2.32 34.79
N PHE A 34 -4.21 1.68 33.63
CA PHE A 34 -5.30 0.82 33.14
C PHE A 34 -5.59 -0.35 34.07
N GLN A 35 -4.55 -1.07 34.49
CA GLN A 35 -4.71 -2.24 35.37
C GLN A 35 -5.30 -1.86 36.73
N LYS A 36 -4.84 -0.75 37.33
CA LYS A 36 -5.33 -0.31 38.65
C LYS A 36 -6.73 0.29 38.59
N GLY A 37 -7.04 1.05 37.53
CA GLY A 37 -8.34 1.68 37.38
C GLY A 37 -9.43 0.72 36.93
N GLY A 38 -9.09 -0.31 36.16
CA GLY A 38 -10.04 -1.31 35.66
C GLY A 38 -11.02 -0.74 34.62
N ARG A 39 -12.24 -1.30 34.58
CA ARG A 39 -13.28 -0.95 33.60
C ARG A 39 -13.57 0.55 33.60
N GLY A 40 -13.69 1.14 32.40
CA GLY A 40 -14.06 2.55 32.25
C GLY A 40 -12.95 3.56 32.59
N THR A 41 -11.73 3.09 32.84
CA THR A 41 -10.60 3.97 33.15
C THR A 41 -10.25 4.83 31.96
N VAL A 42 -10.14 6.15 32.19
CA VAL A 42 -9.65 7.11 31.21
C VAL A 42 -8.24 7.55 31.60
N VAL A 43 -7.26 7.23 30.76
CA VAL A 43 -5.89 7.72 30.88
C VAL A 43 -5.68 8.89 29.92
N GLN A 44 -5.59 10.09 30.48
CA GLN A 44 -5.37 11.30 29.69
C GLN A 44 -3.92 11.77 29.75
N ILE A 45 -3.31 12.05 28.59
CA ILE A 45 -1.98 12.67 28.47
C ILE A 45 -2.15 14.17 28.24
N CYS A 46 -1.28 14.99 28.80
CA CYS A 46 -1.39 16.44 28.64
C CYS A 46 -1.13 16.86 27.19
N GLN A 47 -1.72 17.98 26.78
CA GLN A 47 -1.44 18.58 25.47
C GLN A 47 0.06 18.86 25.30
N ASP A 48 0.52 18.83 24.05
CA ASP A 48 1.92 19.09 23.67
C ASP A 48 2.96 18.18 24.36
N THR A 49 2.51 17.07 24.94
CA THR A 49 3.39 16.10 25.63
C THR A 49 3.76 14.99 24.67
N THR A 50 5.05 14.64 24.64
CA THR A 50 5.54 13.43 23.96
C THR A 50 5.91 12.37 25.00
N ILE A 51 5.33 11.18 24.88
CA ILE A 51 5.70 9.99 25.65
C ILE A 51 6.44 9.03 24.73
N GLN A 52 7.68 8.70 25.10
CA GLN A 52 8.46 7.68 24.41
C GLN A 52 8.13 6.30 24.99
N ILE A 53 7.92 5.31 24.13
CA ILE A 53 7.68 3.92 24.51
C ILE A 53 8.71 3.00 23.86
N THR A 54 9.01 1.90 24.53
CA THR A 54 9.89 0.82 24.01
C THR A 54 9.18 -0.52 23.93
N ASP A 55 7.90 -0.55 24.30
CA ASP A 55 7.02 -1.72 24.36
C ASP A 55 5.55 -1.25 24.32
N VAL A 56 4.60 -2.18 24.27
CA VAL A 56 3.20 -1.94 23.95
C VAL A 56 2.36 -1.43 25.14
N ILE A 57 1.42 -0.54 24.84
CA ILE A 57 0.34 -0.13 25.75
C ILE A 57 -0.83 -1.10 25.59
N LYS A 58 -1.29 -1.68 26.70
CA LYS A 58 -2.35 -2.70 26.71
C LYS A 58 -3.56 -2.16 27.48
N PHE A 59 -4.70 -2.10 26.79
CA PHE A 59 -5.98 -2.09 27.50
C PHE A 59 -6.10 -3.38 28.34
N SER A 60 -6.76 -3.29 29.48
CA SER A 60 -6.90 -4.38 30.46
C SER A 60 -8.33 -4.66 30.89
N ALA A 61 -9.30 -3.87 30.43
CA ALA A 61 -10.71 -4.02 30.73
C ALA A 61 -11.58 -3.28 29.69
N ASP A 62 -12.88 -3.60 29.69
CA ASP A 62 -13.89 -2.91 28.88
C ASP A 62 -13.96 -1.41 29.19
N ASP A 63 -14.49 -0.64 28.24
CA ASP A 63 -14.81 0.79 28.35
C ASP A 63 -13.60 1.73 28.59
N GLN A 64 -12.37 1.21 28.55
CA GLN A 64 -11.17 2.00 28.82
C GLN A 64 -10.86 2.98 27.68
N GLU A 65 -10.24 4.11 28.02
CA GLU A 65 -9.88 5.15 27.05
C GLU A 65 -8.44 5.62 27.26
N ILE A 66 -7.71 5.79 26.15
CA ILE A 66 -6.51 6.63 26.10
C ILE A 66 -6.81 7.87 25.25
N SER A 67 -6.50 9.05 25.80
CA SER A 67 -6.75 10.31 25.09
C SER A 67 -5.81 11.45 25.49
N THR A 68 -5.84 12.54 24.72
CA THR A 68 -5.24 13.80 25.18
C THR A 68 -6.25 14.59 26.01
N LYS A 69 -5.80 15.20 27.12
CA LYS A 69 -6.63 16.03 27.98
C LYS A 69 -7.26 17.19 27.19
N GLY A 70 -8.57 17.29 27.33
CA GLY A 70 -9.38 18.31 26.66
C GLY A 70 -9.70 18.01 25.20
N TYR A 71 -9.34 16.83 24.69
CA TYR A 71 -9.69 16.35 23.35
C TYR A 71 -9.38 17.35 22.22
N PRO A 72 -8.14 17.89 22.13
CA PRO A 72 -7.77 18.73 20.99
C PRO A 72 -7.84 17.94 19.67
N MET A 73 -8.18 18.62 18.58
CA MET A 73 -8.21 18.03 17.22
C MET A 73 -6.97 18.39 16.40
N GLY A 74 -6.23 19.43 16.80
CA GLY A 74 -5.06 19.94 16.08
C GLY A 74 -3.74 19.30 16.53
N SER A 75 -2.64 20.04 16.32
CA SER A 75 -1.28 19.60 16.64
C SER A 75 -0.98 19.51 18.14
N SER A 76 -1.81 20.11 19.01
CA SER A 76 -1.62 20.05 20.47
C SER A 76 -2.01 18.72 21.11
N ARG A 77 -2.53 17.77 20.31
CA ARG A 77 -2.69 16.37 20.72
C ARG A 77 -1.35 15.83 21.26
N ALA A 78 -1.41 15.11 22.38
CA ALA A 78 -0.25 14.38 22.88
C ALA A 78 0.27 13.41 21.82
N THR A 79 1.59 13.18 21.81
CA THR A 79 2.24 12.20 20.93
C THR A 79 2.76 11.04 21.77
N ILE A 80 2.44 9.82 21.36
CA ILE A 80 3.16 8.62 21.78
C ILE A 80 4.09 8.25 20.63
N GLN A 81 5.35 7.98 20.91
CA GLN A 81 6.34 7.65 19.89
C GLN A 81 7.18 6.45 20.31
N ILE A 82 7.48 5.56 19.36
CA ILE A 82 8.43 4.46 19.61
C ILE A 82 9.86 5.01 19.62
N ALA A 83 10.60 4.74 20.69
CA ALA A 83 12.01 5.08 20.77
C ALA A 83 12.85 4.17 19.83
N PRO A 84 14.00 4.62 19.31
CA PRO A 84 14.93 3.75 18.58
C PRO A 84 15.54 2.65 19.46
N GLY A 85 16.10 1.60 18.84
CA GLY A 85 16.91 0.58 19.52
C GLY A 85 16.12 -0.50 20.27
N ASN A 86 14.83 -0.69 19.96
CA ASN A 86 14.01 -1.79 20.48
C ASN A 86 13.24 -2.51 19.35
N THR A 87 12.51 -3.57 19.69
CA THR A 87 11.73 -4.40 18.77
C THR A 87 10.23 -4.11 18.76
N ALA A 88 9.75 -3.10 19.51
CA ALA A 88 8.32 -2.79 19.55
C ALA A 88 7.85 -2.25 18.20
N SER A 89 6.78 -2.81 17.65
CA SER A 89 6.13 -2.32 16.43
C SER A 89 4.69 -1.86 16.71
N THR A 90 4.00 -2.61 17.57
CA THR A 90 2.65 -2.30 18.03
C THR A 90 2.72 -1.35 19.23
N MET A 91 2.03 -0.22 19.13
CA MET A 91 2.01 0.81 20.17
C MET A 91 0.86 0.60 21.14
N ILE A 92 -0.33 0.28 20.63
CA ILE A 92 -1.54 0.08 21.42
C ILE A 92 -2.22 -1.22 21.02
N THR A 93 -2.61 -2.02 22.01
CA THR A 93 -3.44 -3.21 21.79
C THR A 93 -4.55 -3.38 22.82
N GLY A 94 -5.64 -4.05 22.42
CA GLY A 94 -6.73 -4.39 23.31
C GLY A 94 -7.82 -5.25 22.66
N ARG A 95 -8.22 -6.32 23.36
CA ARG A 95 -9.31 -7.23 22.97
C ARG A 95 -10.51 -7.13 23.90
N TYR A 96 -10.91 -5.90 24.19
CA TYR A 96 -11.98 -5.57 25.14
C TYR A 96 -13.09 -4.79 24.45
N ASN A 97 -14.27 -4.78 25.07
CA ASN A 97 -15.41 -4.05 24.54
C ASN A 97 -15.26 -2.55 24.77
N ASP A 98 -15.74 -1.77 23.81
CA ASP A 98 -15.95 -0.33 23.95
C ASP A 98 -14.68 0.47 24.35
N ILE A 99 -13.49 -0.05 24.02
CA ILE A 99 -12.23 0.67 24.21
C ILE A 99 -12.11 1.84 23.24
N ARG A 100 -11.45 2.91 23.69
CA ARG A 100 -11.42 4.19 22.97
C ARG A 100 -10.00 4.74 22.85
N ILE A 101 -9.59 5.03 21.63
CA ILE A 101 -8.35 5.76 21.31
C ILE A 101 -8.79 7.08 20.69
N LYS A 102 -8.59 8.19 21.41
CA LYS A 102 -9.18 9.48 21.04
C LYS A 102 -8.19 10.63 21.08
N ASN A 103 -8.24 11.50 20.08
CA ASN A 103 -7.58 12.81 20.14
C ASN A 103 -6.10 12.70 20.52
N ILE A 104 -5.37 11.76 19.93
CA ILE A 104 -3.96 11.47 20.26
C ILE A 104 -3.18 11.21 18.98
N GLN A 105 -1.86 11.39 19.03
CA GLN A 105 -0.95 11.09 17.92
C GLN A 105 -0.10 9.86 18.26
N LEU A 106 0.01 8.94 17.33
CA LEU A 106 0.80 7.72 17.43
C LEU A 106 1.82 7.70 16.30
N ASP A 107 3.09 7.66 16.67
CA ASP A 107 4.21 7.68 15.73
C ASP A 107 5.08 6.45 15.95
N GLY A 108 5.00 5.49 15.03
CA GLY A 108 5.83 4.30 15.07
C GLY A 108 7.32 4.61 14.83
N ASN A 109 7.65 5.83 14.42
CA ASN A 109 9.01 6.33 14.25
C ASN A 109 9.86 5.50 13.27
N ARG A 110 9.24 4.84 12.28
CA ARG A 110 9.95 4.03 11.26
C ARG A 110 11.22 4.70 10.70
N PRO A 111 11.26 6.01 10.37
CA PRO A 111 12.47 6.65 9.84
C PRO A 111 13.70 6.56 10.77
N ASN A 112 13.50 6.55 12.08
CA ASN A 112 14.61 6.53 13.06
C ASN A 112 14.72 5.20 13.82
N ALA A 113 13.61 4.49 14.02
CA ALA A 113 13.56 3.21 14.73
C ALA A 113 13.67 2.00 13.77
N GLY A 114 13.58 2.23 12.45
CA GLY A 114 13.65 1.19 11.43
C GLY A 114 12.37 0.36 11.32
N ILE A 115 12.26 -0.36 10.20
CA ILE A 115 11.19 -1.31 9.93
C ILE A 115 11.32 -2.55 10.83
N GLN A 116 10.19 -3.20 11.13
CA GLN A 116 10.08 -4.49 11.81
C GLN A 116 9.20 -5.39 10.92
N HIS A 117 9.83 -6.18 10.03
CA HIS A 117 9.10 -6.96 9.01
C HIS A 117 8.09 -7.96 9.60
N ASN A 118 8.36 -8.50 10.79
CA ASN A 118 7.45 -9.40 11.51
C ASN A 118 6.65 -8.68 12.62
N GLY A 119 6.65 -7.34 12.60
CA GLY A 119 5.96 -6.52 13.58
C GLY A 119 4.50 -6.27 13.20
N GLY A 120 3.65 -6.10 14.22
CA GLY A 120 2.26 -5.69 14.05
C GLY A 120 2.05 -4.22 13.64
N ALA A 121 0.78 -3.85 13.50
CA ALA A 121 0.36 -2.49 13.20
C ALA A 121 0.59 -1.54 14.38
N ASN A 122 0.63 -0.21 14.17
CA ASN A 122 0.72 0.75 15.28
C ASN A 122 -0.41 0.56 16.31
N ILE A 123 -1.63 0.31 15.82
CA ILE A 123 -2.82 0.02 16.62
C ILE A 123 -3.32 -1.36 16.23
N GLU A 124 -3.46 -2.25 17.22
CA GLU A 124 -4.01 -3.59 17.04
C GLU A 124 -5.10 -3.89 18.07
N ILE A 125 -6.35 -3.65 17.68
CA ILE A 125 -7.54 -3.77 18.55
C ILE A 125 -8.58 -4.70 17.93
N GLY A 126 -9.65 -5.02 18.65
CA GLY A 126 -10.71 -5.92 18.17
C GLY A 126 -10.59 -7.30 18.79
N GLY A 127 -10.39 -8.34 17.98
CA GLY A 127 -10.39 -9.72 18.45
C GLY A 127 -11.79 -10.15 18.89
N GLU A 128 -11.92 -10.63 20.13
CA GLU A 128 -13.23 -11.01 20.68
C GLU A 128 -14.05 -9.80 21.17
N GLY A 129 -13.42 -8.63 21.30
CA GLY A 129 -14.07 -7.41 21.76
C GLY A 129 -14.91 -6.76 20.68
N LYS A 130 -15.92 -5.97 21.09
CA LYS A 130 -16.81 -5.22 20.18
C LYS A 130 -16.82 -3.73 20.50
N GLY A 131 -17.24 -2.90 19.55
CA GLY A 131 -17.51 -1.48 19.83
C GLY A 131 -16.28 -0.59 19.97
N GLN A 132 -15.11 -1.00 19.44
CA GLN A 132 -13.90 -0.17 19.53
C GLN A 132 -14.10 1.17 18.84
N ILE A 133 -13.54 2.24 19.41
CA ILE A 133 -13.59 3.58 18.82
C ILE A 133 -12.17 4.12 18.63
N VAL A 134 -11.82 4.43 17.39
CA VAL A 134 -10.62 5.22 17.05
C VAL A 134 -11.08 6.51 16.38
N GLN A 135 -10.87 7.63 17.06
CA GLN A 135 -11.43 8.91 16.63
C GLN A 135 -10.49 10.10 16.86
N TYR A 136 -10.41 11.03 15.90
CA TYR A 136 -9.53 12.20 15.98
C TYR A 136 -8.07 11.82 16.31
N THR A 137 -7.67 10.63 15.89
CA THR A 137 -6.35 10.06 16.16
C THR A 137 -5.47 10.22 14.93
N ALA A 138 -4.21 10.58 15.15
CA ALA A 138 -3.20 10.50 14.10
C ALA A 138 -2.40 9.21 14.28
N SER A 139 -2.24 8.37 13.25
CA SER A 139 -1.36 7.20 13.28
C SER A 139 -0.44 7.21 12.06
N ARG A 140 0.88 7.21 12.29
CA ARG A 140 1.88 7.37 11.21
C ARG A 140 3.15 6.58 11.48
N ASN A 141 3.97 6.44 10.44
CA ASN A 141 5.28 5.82 10.45
C ASN A 141 5.32 4.45 11.15
N PRO A 142 4.35 3.54 10.92
CA PRO A 142 4.30 2.25 11.60
C PRO A 142 5.56 1.47 11.33
N ARG A 143 6.10 0.74 12.30
CA ARG A 143 7.28 -0.10 12.04
C ARG A 143 6.92 -1.41 11.34
N GLY A 144 5.70 -1.91 11.54
CA GLY A 144 5.16 -3.08 10.87
C GLY A 144 4.30 -2.72 9.66
N TRP A 145 3.34 -3.59 9.34
CA TRP A 145 2.63 -3.59 8.06
C TRP A 145 1.37 -2.72 7.99
N SER A 146 0.95 -2.02 9.06
CA SER A 146 -0.24 -1.16 9.02
C SER A 146 -0.20 -0.03 10.05
N CYS A 147 -0.86 1.09 9.74
CA CYS A 147 -1.08 2.16 10.70
C CYS A 147 -2.21 1.83 11.71
N LEU A 148 -3.19 1.02 11.32
CA LEU A 148 -4.32 0.65 12.18
C LEU A 148 -4.92 -0.67 11.69
N HIS A 149 -4.95 -1.67 12.55
CA HIS A 149 -5.62 -2.93 12.30
C HIS A 149 -6.70 -3.19 13.37
N VAL A 150 -7.95 -3.30 12.94
CA VAL A 150 -9.03 -3.83 13.76
C VAL A 150 -9.21 -5.30 13.40
N ILE A 151 -8.54 -6.13 14.19
CA ILE A 151 -8.40 -7.57 14.01
C ILE A 151 -9.75 -8.24 14.25
N GLY A 152 -10.12 -9.22 13.44
CA GLY A 152 -11.28 -10.06 13.66
C GLY A 152 -11.07 -11.02 14.83
N SER A 153 -12.13 -11.73 15.17
CA SER A 153 -12.08 -12.77 16.20
C SER A 153 -11.46 -14.08 15.69
N GLY A 154 -11.36 -14.27 14.37
CA GLY A 154 -11.08 -15.58 13.74
C GLY A 154 -12.19 -16.60 14.00
N ASN A 155 -13.37 -16.16 14.46
CA ASN A 155 -14.50 -17.01 14.80
C ASN A 155 -15.80 -16.42 14.23
N ALA A 156 -16.34 -17.07 13.20
CA ALA A 156 -17.56 -16.63 12.54
C ALA A 156 -18.81 -16.68 13.45
N ASP A 157 -18.84 -17.52 14.49
CA ASP A 157 -19.95 -17.60 15.43
C ASP A 157 -19.91 -16.50 16.50
N ALA A 158 -18.74 -15.89 16.69
CA ALA A 158 -18.52 -14.80 17.62
C ALA A 158 -17.64 -13.71 16.96
N PRO A 159 -18.13 -13.03 15.92
CA PRO A 159 -17.34 -12.06 15.19
C PRO A 159 -17.00 -10.86 16.07
N CYS A 160 -15.81 -10.30 15.85
CA CYS A 160 -15.56 -8.91 16.20
C CYS A 160 -16.60 -8.04 15.47
N ALA A 161 -17.16 -7.03 16.14
CA ALA A 161 -18.21 -6.21 15.52
C ALA A 161 -18.28 -4.78 16.05
N ASN A 162 -18.91 -3.92 15.25
CA ASN A 162 -19.28 -2.54 15.59
C ASN A 162 -18.09 -1.63 15.88
N ALA A 163 -16.94 -1.83 15.23
CA ALA A 163 -15.82 -0.91 15.36
C ALA A 163 -16.15 0.42 14.65
N THR A 164 -15.68 1.53 15.19
CA THR A 164 -15.84 2.88 14.62
C THR A 164 -14.47 3.53 14.47
N ILE A 165 -14.04 3.73 13.23
CA ILE A 165 -12.80 4.40 12.84
C ILE A 165 -13.20 5.66 12.08
N ARG A 166 -13.19 6.82 12.73
CA ARG A 166 -13.64 8.05 12.08
C ARG A 166 -12.87 9.31 12.44
N ASP A 167 -12.88 10.27 11.53
CA ASP A 167 -12.26 11.57 11.73
C ASP A 167 -10.76 11.48 12.06
N ASN A 168 -10.03 10.50 11.49
CA ASN A 168 -8.62 10.27 11.78
C ASN A 168 -7.68 10.78 10.67
N ASP A 169 -6.44 11.07 11.07
CA ASP A 169 -5.33 11.37 10.17
C ASP A 169 -4.39 10.15 10.11
N ILE A 170 -4.43 9.38 9.04
CA ILE A 170 -3.66 8.14 8.91
C ILE A 170 -2.56 8.33 7.88
N GLY A 171 -1.33 7.97 8.26
CA GLY A 171 -0.17 7.98 7.40
C GLY A 171 0.80 9.16 7.60
N PRO A 172 1.95 9.13 6.90
CA PRO A 172 2.38 8.11 5.95
C PRO A 172 2.61 6.75 6.63
N CYS A 173 2.27 5.65 5.94
CA CYS A 173 2.33 4.30 6.54
C CYS A 173 3.52 3.48 6.01
N GLY A 174 3.74 3.47 4.70
CA GLY A 174 4.67 2.54 4.07
C GLY A 174 5.74 3.18 3.19
N GLN A 175 6.58 2.33 2.59
CA GLN A 175 7.52 2.71 1.53
C GLN A 175 7.39 1.72 0.37
N SER A 176 7.67 2.15 -0.85
CA SER A 176 7.72 1.24 -2.00
C SER A 176 8.99 0.38 -2.00
N GLY A 177 8.90 -0.76 -2.69
CA GLY A 177 10.02 -1.64 -2.95
C GLY A 177 10.32 -2.59 -1.80
N VAL A 178 11.50 -3.20 -1.90
CA VAL A 178 11.96 -4.25 -0.99
C VAL A 178 13.23 -3.83 -0.25
N ASP A 179 13.55 -4.49 0.85
CA ASP A 179 14.86 -4.40 1.48
C ASP A 179 15.93 -5.22 0.73
N GLU A 180 17.16 -5.21 1.23
CA GLU A 180 18.29 -5.96 0.65
C GLU A 180 18.05 -7.49 0.61
N ASN A 181 17.10 -7.98 1.40
CA ASN A 181 16.72 -9.39 1.47
C ASN A 181 15.47 -9.71 0.63
N GLY A 182 14.91 -8.72 -0.09
CA GLY A 182 13.68 -8.90 -0.87
C GLY A 182 12.39 -8.77 -0.06
N ASN A 183 12.44 -8.36 1.21
CA ASN A 183 11.24 -8.18 2.03
C ASN A 183 10.53 -6.87 1.68
N GLY A 184 9.21 -6.93 1.55
CA GLY A 184 8.37 -5.76 1.35
C GLY A 184 8.52 -4.70 2.43
N ARG A 185 8.49 -3.43 2.02
CA ARG A 185 8.49 -2.26 2.91
C ARG A 185 7.11 -1.61 3.04
N TRP A 186 6.11 -2.24 2.44
CA TRP A 186 4.78 -1.67 2.31
C TRP A 186 4.03 -1.65 3.64
N ALA A 187 3.03 -0.79 3.73
CA ALA A 187 2.09 -0.83 4.84
C ALA A 187 0.73 -0.26 4.45
N ASP A 188 -0.29 -0.81 5.09
CA ASP A 188 -1.66 -0.36 5.00
C ASP A 188 -1.90 0.92 5.81
N GLY A 189 -2.92 1.67 5.42
CA GLY A 189 -3.54 2.70 6.26
C GLY A 189 -4.41 2.07 7.34
N VAL A 190 -5.56 1.53 6.92
CA VAL A 190 -6.55 0.89 7.79
C VAL A 190 -6.81 -0.52 7.29
N SER A 191 -6.70 -1.48 8.20
CA SER A 191 -7.03 -2.89 7.96
C SER A 191 -8.24 -3.22 8.84
N LEU A 192 -9.37 -3.56 8.22
CA LEU A 192 -10.64 -3.81 8.90
C LEU A 192 -11.06 -5.25 8.67
N ASP A 193 -11.25 -5.98 9.76
CA ASP A 193 -11.77 -7.34 9.75
C ASP A 193 -13.15 -7.40 10.45
N CYS A 194 -13.32 -6.67 11.56
CA CYS A 194 -14.58 -6.63 12.31
C CYS A 194 -15.83 -6.25 11.50
N THR A 195 -16.93 -6.97 11.73
CA THR A 195 -18.19 -6.83 11.01
C THR A 195 -19.04 -5.66 11.50
N SER A 196 -20.03 -5.21 10.71
CA SER A 196 -20.95 -4.12 11.09
C SER A 196 -20.22 -2.86 11.57
N SER A 197 -19.06 -2.57 10.96
CA SER A 197 -18.16 -1.50 11.39
C SER A 197 -18.30 -0.25 10.53
N LEU A 198 -17.81 0.87 11.03
CA LEU A 198 -17.81 2.16 10.34
C LEU A 198 -16.37 2.65 10.15
N VAL A 199 -15.98 2.90 8.90
CA VAL A 199 -14.75 3.61 8.54
C VAL A 199 -15.16 4.88 7.81
N GLN A 200 -15.16 6.03 8.50
CA GLN A 200 -15.74 7.26 7.94
C GLN A 200 -14.92 8.52 8.15
N ASN A 201 -14.89 9.39 7.13
CA ASN A 201 -14.29 10.72 7.23
C ASN A 201 -12.82 10.70 7.71
N ASN A 202 -12.07 9.66 7.34
CA ASN A 202 -10.64 9.58 7.59
C ASN A 202 -9.88 10.19 6.41
N THR A 203 -8.76 10.86 6.70
CA THR A 203 -7.76 11.19 5.69
C THR A 203 -6.63 10.20 5.78
N ILE A 204 -6.37 9.45 4.70
CA ILE A 204 -5.32 8.43 4.62
C ILE A 204 -4.32 8.91 3.56
N ASP A 205 -3.14 9.35 4.00
CA ASP A 205 -2.11 9.95 3.15
C ASP A 205 -0.88 9.02 3.07
N GLY A 206 -0.48 8.64 1.87
CA GLY A 206 0.68 7.79 1.62
C GLY A 206 0.60 6.35 2.17
N PRO A 207 -0.51 5.61 2.01
CA PRO A 207 -0.45 4.15 2.10
C PRO A 207 0.30 3.60 0.89
N THR A 208 1.10 2.56 1.08
CA THR A 208 1.85 1.95 -0.04
C THR A 208 1.40 0.52 -0.36
N ASP A 209 0.65 -0.09 0.55
CA ASP A 209 -0.04 -1.36 0.31
C ASP A 209 -1.53 -1.06 0.02
N GLY A 210 -2.44 -1.27 0.98
CA GLY A 210 -3.83 -0.80 0.91
C GLY A 210 -4.08 0.48 1.72
N GLY A 211 -4.81 1.45 1.16
CA GLY A 211 -5.32 2.57 1.95
C GLY A 211 -6.30 2.10 3.01
N ILE A 212 -7.34 1.39 2.58
CA ILE A 212 -8.29 0.66 3.42
C ILE A 212 -8.38 -0.77 2.88
N VAL A 213 -8.03 -1.76 3.70
CA VAL A 213 -8.19 -3.18 3.36
C VAL A 213 -9.34 -3.76 4.18
N VAL A 214 -10.31 -4.36 3.50
CA VAL A 214 -11.47 -5.00 4.10
C VAL A 214 -11.28 -6.51 4.03
N PHE A 215 -11.18 -7.17 5.18
CA PHE A 215 -11.04 -8.61 5.30
C PHE A 215 -12.43 -9.23 5.47
N GLY A 216 -13.23 -9.24 4.41
CA GLY A 216 -14.57 -9.85 4.42
C GLY A 216 -15.48 -9.40 5.56
N SER A 217 -15.63 -8.09 5.81
CA SER A 217 -16.32 -7.54 6.99
C SER A 217 -17.81 -7.22 6.76
N PRO A 218 -18.74 -8.19 6.75
CA PRO A 218 -20.12 -7.99 6.36
C PRO A 218 -20.81 -6.87 7.14
N HIS A 219 -21.72 -6.16 6.47
CA HIS A 219 -22.50 -5.03 6.97
C HIS A 219 -21.70 -3.79 7.35
N SER A 220 -20.42 -3.72 6.99
CA SER A 220 -19.59 -2.54 7.29
C SER A 220 -19.77 -1.43 6.25
N LEU A 221 -19.61 -0.19 6.71
CA LEU A 221 -19.71 1.03 5.92
C LEU A 221 -18.34 1.71 5.85
N ILE A 222 -17.82 1.86 4.62
CA ILE A 222 -16.59 2.58 4.29
C ILE A 222 -17.00 3.83 3.53
N ASP A 223 -17.13 4.95 4.24
CA ASP A 223 -17.82 6.13 3.72
C ASP A 223 -17.04 7.44 3.86
N SER A 224 -17.10 8.30 2.84
CA SER A 224 -16.60 9.68 2.94
C SER A 224 -15.12 9.80 3.35
N ASN A 225 -14.28 8.79 3.08
CA ASN A 225 -12.85 8.85 3.35
C ASN A 225 -12.11 9.54 2.20
N THR A 226 -11.01 10.22 2.52
CA THR A 226 -10.08 10.77 1.52
C THR A 226 -8.81 9.94 1.54
N ILE A 227 -8.49 9.25 0.45
CA ILE A 227 -7.30 8.40 0.32
C ILE A 227 -6.39 8.99 -0.76
N ILE A 228 -5.15 9.29 -0.39
CA ILE A 228 -4.18 9.97 -1.24
C ILE A 228 -2.90 9.14 -1.29
N SER A 229 -2.41 8.79 -2.48
CA SER A 229 -1.11 8.13 -2.60
C SER A 229 0.02 9.10 -2.26
N SER A 230 1.17 8.52 -1.89
CA SER A 230 2.37 9.30 -1.53
C SER A 230 2.86 10.12 -2.74
N GLU A 231 3.67 11.15 -2.47
CA GLU A 231 4.44 11.87 -3.49
C GLU A 231 5.66 11.06 -3.97
N GLU A 232 6.16 10.17 -3.11
CA GLU A 232 7.45 9.49 -3.30
C GLU A 232 7.29 8.00 -3.54
N TYR A 233 6.22 7.40 -3.01
CA TYR A 233 6.01 5.96 -2.99
C TYR A 233 4.75 5.57 -3.75
N LEU A 234 4.89 4.58 -4.63
CA LEU A 234 3.78 3.88 -5.28
C LEU A 234 2.88 3.25 -4.21
N GLY A 235 1.57 3.47 -4.36
CA GLY A 235 0.53 2.76 -3.62
C GLY A 235 -0.11 1.68 -4.49
N PHE A 236 -0.30 0.50 -3.91
CA PHE A 236 -0.96 -0.59 -4.63
C PHE A 236 -2.46 -0.37 -4.77
N GLY A 237 -3.19 -0.21 -3.67
CA GLY A 237 -4.65 -0.07 -3.69
C GLY A 237 -5.12 1.03 -2.76
N ALA A 238 -6.11 1.83 -3.17
CA ALA A 238 -6.71 2.80 -2.25
C ALA A 238 -7.74 2.13 -1.33
N ILE A 239 -8.65 1.30 -1.88
CA ILE A 239 -9.60 0.49 -1.10
C ILE A 239 -9.64 -0.93 -1.68
N ASN A 240 -9.46 -1.95 -0.84
CA ASN A 240 -9.35 -3.34 -1.29
C ASN A 240 -10.42 -4.21 -0.63
N LEU A 241 -11.24 -4.86 -1.48
CA LEU A 241 -12.22 -5.89 -1.14
C LEU A 241 -11.72 -7.20 -1.75
N VAL A 242 -10.53 -7.64 -1.32
CA VAL A 242 -9.75 -8.70 -1.98
C VAL A 242 -9.34 -9.83 -1.03
N ASP A 243 -9.51 -9.63 0.28
CA ASP A 243 -9.17 -10.61 1.31
C ASP A 243 -10.44 -11.25 1.89
N GLY A 244 -10.36 -12.53 2.25
CA GLY A 244 -11.49 -13.30 2.73
C GLY A 244 -11.37 -13.68 4.21
N GLU A 245 -12.24 -13.13 5.04
CA GLU A 245 -12.61 -13.69 6.35
C GLU A 245 -14.11 -14.04 6.32
N TYR A 246 -14.64 -14.70 7.35
CA TYR A 246 -16.07 -15.01 7.47
C TYR A 246 -16.67 -15.72 6.23
N ASN A 247 -15.95 -16.73 5.73
CA ASN A 247 -16.27 -17.48 4.51
C ASN A 247 -16.33 -16.59 3.26
N GLY A 248 -15.49 -15.57 3.18
CA GLY A 248 -15.38 -14.65 2.05
C GLY A 248 -16.58 -13.73 1.90
N SER A 249 -17.37 -13.52 2.95
CA SER A 249 -18.62 -12.76 2.89
C SER A 249 -18.39 -11.25 2.96
N TYR A 250 -18.95 -10.54 2.00
CA TYR A 250 -19.06 -9.08 1.93
C TYR A 250 -20.53 -8.63 1.96
N ALA A 251 -21.43 -9.49 2.44
CA ALA A 251 -22.85 -9.19 2.48
C ALA A 251 -23.13 -7.87 3.23
N GLY A 252 -23.79 -6.94 2.56
CA GLY A 252 -24.12 -5.62 3.08
C GLY A 252 -22.95 -4.67 3.24
N VAL A 253 -21.75 -4.97 2.73
CA VAL A 253 -20.65 -4.01 2.69
C VAL A 253 -21.00 -2.87 1.75
N VAL A 254 -20.78 -1.64 2.21
CA VAL A 254 -20.99 -0.43 1.41
C VAL A 254 -19.71 0.39 1.39
N VAL A 255 -19.21 0.67 0.19
CA VAL A 255 -18.07 1.56 -0.06
C VAL A 255 -18.60 2.78 -0.81
N SER A 256 -18.78 3.89 -0.10
CA SER A 256 -19.47 5.06 -0.66
C SER A 256 -18.80 6.40 -0.44
N ASN A 257 -19.00 7.32 -1.39
CA ASN A 257 -18.63 8.73 -1.23
C ASN A 257 -17.13 8.97 -0.92
N ASN A 258 -16.25 8.00 -1.20
CA ASN A 258 -14.83 8.15 -0.94
C ASN A 258 -14.17 8.98 -2.05
N VAL A 259 -13.14 9.73 -1.68
CA VAL A 259 -12.33 10.54 -2.60
C VAL A 259 -10.95 9.91 -2.69
N ILE A 260 -10.59 9.40 -3.87
CA ILE A 260 -9.32 8.73 -4.13
C ILE A 260 -8.47 9.62 -5.05
N LYS A 261 -7.25 9.94 -4.60
CA LYS A 261 -6.33 10.83 -5.31
C LYS A 261 -4.99 10.16 -5.56
N GLY A 262 -4.69 9.90 -6.82
CA GLY A 262 -3.37 9.47 -7.27
C GLY A 262 -2.40 10.66 -7.31
N ARG A 263 -1.57 10.86 -6.28
CA ARG A 263 -0.58 11.94 -6.26
C ARG A 263 0.71 11.53 -6.99
N LEU A 264 1.31 10.41 -6.60
CA LEU A 264 2.28 9.71 -7.45
C LEU A 264 1.58 8.67 -8.30
N ILE A 265 1.06 7.61 -7.67
CA ILE A 265 0.26 6.59 -8.34
C ILE A 265 -0.50 5.71 -7.33
N PHE A 266 -1.72 5.31 -7.71
CA PHE A 266 -2.31 4.05 -7.26
C PHE A 266 -2.41 3.07 -8.44
N ASN A 267 -1.99 1.80 -8.26
CA ASN A 267 -2.27 0.75 -9.25
C ASN A 267 -3.79 0.54 -9.37
N LEU A 268 -4.46 0.44 -8.23
CA LEU A 268 -5.89 0.26 -8.09
C LEU A 268 -6.50 1.37 -7.25
N GLY A 269 -7.61 1.94 -7.74
CA GLY A 269 -8.49 2.75 -6.90
C GLY A 269 -9.24 1.85 -5.93
N ILE A 270 -10.18 1.05 -6.46
CA ILE A 270 -10.93 0.03 -5.71
C ILE A 270 -10.74 -1.33 -6.37
N GLY A 271 -10.12 -2.27 -5.66
CA GLY A 271 -9.99 -3.66 -6.09
C GLY A 271 -11.09 -4.54 -5.48
N ILE A 272 -11.77 -5.35 -6.29
CA ILE A 272 -12.93 -6.15 -5.86
C ILE A 272 -12.81 -7.60 -6.34
N GLY A 273 -12.77 -8.54 -5.40
CA GLY A 273 -12.76 -9.97 -5.66
C GLY A 273 -11.38 -10.62 -5.52
N ALA A 274 -11.40 -11.94 -5.37
CA ALA A 274 -10.25 -12.75 -4.93
C ALA A 274 -9.08 -12.75 -5.93
N ASN A 275 -9.36 -12.46 -7.20
CA ASN A 275 -8.38 -12.55 -8.29
C ASN A 275 -7.75 -11.21 -8.65
N VAL A 276 -8.19 -10.10 -8.04
CA VAL A 276 -7.68 -8.76 -8.37
C VAL A 276 -6.29 -8.54 -7.78
N TRP A 277 -6.08 -8.94 -6.53
CA TRP A 277 -4.83 -8.74 -5.80
C TRP A 277 -3.78 -9.83 -6.04
N SER A 278 -4.24 -11.09 -6.14
CA SER A 278 -3.39 -12.26 -6.28
C SER A 278 -3.64 -12.97 -7.62
N PHE A 279 -2.92 -14.06 -7.87
CA PHE A 279 -3.14 -14.91 -9.02
C PHE A 279 -4.12 -16.03 -8.69
N ASN A 280 -5.27 -16.07 -9.37
CA ASN A 280 -6.19 -17.21 -9.41
C ASN A 280 -6.48 -17.82 -8.04
N ASP A 281 -6.99 -17.02 -7.11
CA ASP A 281 -7.51 -17.53 -5.84
C ASP A 281 -8.70 -18.46 -6.15
N PRO A 282 -8.66 -19.73 -5.69
CA PRO A 282 -9.72 -20.68 -5.97
C PRO A 282 -11.05 -20.37 -5.25
N PHE A 283 -11.06 -19.46 -4.28
CA PHE A 283 -12.24 -19.13 -3.48
C PHE A 283 -12.76 -17.74 -3.83
N PRO A 284 -13.83 -17.63 -4.65
CA PRO A 284 -14.41 -16.32 -4.95
C PRO A 284 -14.96 -15.66 -3.67
N LEU A 285 -14.80 -14.35 -3.59
CA LEU A 285 -15.45 -13.54 -2.57
C LEU A 285 -16.93 -13.38 -2.92
N GLN A 286 -17.79 -13.14 -1.94
CA GLN A 286 -19.22 -13.27 -2.17
C GLN A 286 -20.11 -12.34 -1.36
N GLY A 287 -21.36 -12.20 -1.80
CA GLY A 287 -22.43 -11.55 -1.05
C GLY A 287 -22.71 -10.14 -1.51
N CYS A 288 -23.96 -9.69 -1.33
CA CYS A 288 -24.46 -8.39 -1.80
C CYS A 288 -23.64 -7.20 -1.27
N ALA A 289 -22.71 -6.68 -2.07
CA ALA A 289 -21.92 -5.49 -1.76
C ALA A 289 -22.26 -4.32 -2.70
N TYR A 290 -21.98 -3.10 -2.21
CA TYR A 290 -22.30 -1.85 -2.90
C TYR A 290 -21.08 -0.94 -2.98
N VAL A 291 -20.71 -0.50 -4.18
CA VAL A 291 -19.63 0.45 -4.42
C VAL A 291 -20.18 1.66 -5.18
N LEU A 292 -20.44 2.74 -4.44
CA LEU A 292 -21.34 3.81 -4.87
C LEU A 292 -20.70 5.20 -4.75
N ASN A 293 -20.88 6.08 -5.73
CA ASN A 293 -20.54 7.51 -5.58
C ASN A 293 -19.08 7.80 -5.19
N ASN A 294 -18.12 6.93 -5.50
CA ASN A 294 -16.72 7.21 -5.23
C ASN A 294 -16.12 8.06 -6.36
N SER A 295 -15.22 8.98 -6.02
CA SER A 295 -14.56 9.86 -6.99
C SER A 295 -13.06 9.59 -7.07
N PHE A 296 -12.53 9.58 -8.28
CA PHE A 296 -11.14 9.29 -8.56
C PHE A 296 -10.50 10.46 -9.32
N SER A 297 -9.29 10.84 -8.91
CA SER A 297 -8.52 11.87 -9.61
C SER A 297 -7.02 11.64 -9.58
N GLY A 298 -6.31 12.27 -10.53
CA GLY A 298 -4.86 12.15 -10.64
C GLY A 298 -4.42 10.82 -11.24
N SER A 299 -3.28 10.31 -10.76
CA SER A 299 -2.61 9.11 -11.26
C SER A 299 -3.17 7.83 -10.65
N VAL A 300 -4.28 7.31 -11.18
CA VAL A 300 -4.88 6.03 -10.78
C VAL A 300 -4.96 5.13 -12.01
N ALA A 301 -4.18 4.04 -12.04
CA ALA A 301 -4.07 3.20 -13.23
C ALA A 301 -5.42 2.53 -13.53
N PHE A 302 -6.03 1.87 -12.56
CA PHE A 302 -7.39 1.31 -12.70
C PHE A 302 -8.27 1.77 -11.54
N PRO A 303 -9.11 2.80 -11.74
CA PRO A 303 -10.08 3.26 -10.75
C PRO A 303 -10.91 2.16 -10.11
N ILE A 304 -11.48 1.22 -10.89
CA ILE A 304 -12.15 0.03 -10.33
C ILE A 304 -11.82 -1.19 -11.19
N ALA A 305 -11.40 -2.28 -10.54
CA ALA A 305 -11.18 -3.57 -11.18
C ALA A 305 -11.93 -4.68 -10.44
N VAL A 306 -12.58 -5.59 -11.18
CA VAL A 306 -13.38 -6.69 -10.61
C VAL A 306 -13.01 -8.04 -11.22
N ASN A 307 -12.67 -9.00 -10.36
CA ASN A 307 -12.50 -10.41 -10.74
C ASN A 307 -12.54 -11.33 -9.51
N GLY A 308 -13.27 -12.45 -9.57
CA GLY A 308 -13.36 -13.42 -8.48
C GLY A 308 -14.45 -13.07 -7.48
N TRP A 309 -15.66 -12.77 -7.97
CA TRP A 309 -16.82 -12.41 -7.16
C TRP A 309 -18.06 -13.25 -7.50
N THR A 310 -18.84 -13.65 -6.50
CA THR A 310 -20.14 -14.29 -6.70
C THR A 310 -21.27 -13.65 -5.89
N ASP A 311 -22.47 -13.66 -6.47
CA ASP A 311 -23.73 -13.42 -5.78
C ASP A 311 -23.87 -12.06 -5.08
N GLY A 312 -24.14 -11.04 -5.90
CA GLY A 312 -24.56 -9.72 -5.43
C GLY A 312 -23.44 -8.69 -5.44
N LEU A 313 -23.36 -7.92 -6.53
CA LEU A 313 -22.45 -6.78 -6.60
C LEU A 313 -23.14 -5.63 -7.32
N THR A 314 -23.22 -4.46 -6.70
CA THR A 314 -23.76 -3.24 -7.32
C THR A 314 -22.69 -2.17 -7.33
N ILE A 315 -22.26 -1.77 -8.51
CA ILE A 315 -21.30 -0.68 -8.72
C ILE A 315 -21.99 0.39 -9.55
N ALA A 316 -22.24 1.56 -8.95
CA ALA A 316 -23.00 2.63 -9.58
C ALA A 316 -22.45 4.01 -9.22
N ASP A 317 -22.62 4.96 -10.12
CA ASP A 317 -22.37 6.39 -9.91
C ASP A 317 -20.94 6.74 -9.46
N ASN A 318 -19.96 5.89 -9.76
CA ASN A 318 -18.55 6.20 -9.51
C ASN A 318 -18.00 7.07 -10.64
N ASP A 319 -17.20 8.07 -10.29
CA ASP A 319 -16.69 9.09 -11.21
C ASP A 319 -15.16 9.05 -11.30
N ALA A 320 -14.65 8.69 -12.49
CA ALA A 320 -13.23 8.71 -12.82
C ALA A 320 -12.85 9.83 -13.81
N SER A 321 -13.70 10.84 -13.98
CA SER A 321 -13.45 11.96 -14.89
C SER A 321 -12.23 12.81 -14.50
N GLY A 322 -11.84 12.79 -13.22
CA GLY A 322 -10.64 13.48 -12.72
C GLY A 322 -9.34 12.70 -12.90
N VAL A 323 -9.37 11.47 -13.41
CA VAL A 323 -8.19 10.63 -13.60
C VAL A 323 -7.39 11.10 -14.80
N THR A 324 -6.07 11.11 -14.68
CA THR A 324 -5.17 11.55 -15.75
C THR A 324 -5.29 10.60 -16.95
N THR A 325 -5.33 11.15 -18.16
CA THR A 325 -5.43 10.38 -19.41
C THR A 325 -4.56 11.02 -20.51
N PRO A 326 -3.82 10.23 -21.30
CA PRO A 326 -3.72 8.78 -21.24
C PRO A 326 -2.96 8.25 -20.00
N LYS A 327 -3.22 7.01 -19.60
CA LYS A 327 -2.58 6.34 -18.45
C LYS A 327 -1.07 6.20 -18.62
N SER A 328 -0.62 6.09 -19.88
CA SER A 328 0.79 6.06 -20.26
C SER A 328 1.57 7.36 -19.93
N ASP A 329 0.87 8.44 -19.57
CA ASP A 329 1.52 9.68 -19.13
C ASP A 329 2.08 9.57 -17.72
N PHE A 330 1.50 8.74 -16.85
CA PHE A 330 1.91 8.58 -15.44
C PHE A 330 2.27 7.15 -15.03
N SER A 331 1.90 6.13 -15.81
CA SER A 331 2.12 4.71 -15.48
C SER A 331 2.58 3.89 -16.67
N ASP A 332 3.04 2.67 -16.41
CA ASP A 332 3.38 1.66 -17.40
C ASP A 332 2.84 0.27 -16.99
N ALA A 333 2.30 -0.47 -17.96
CA ALA A 333 1.69 -1.79 -17.76
C ALA A 333 2.48 -2.94 -18.41
N THR A 334 3.72 -2.73 -18.88
CA THR A 334 4.52 -3.75 -19.60
C THR A 334 4.73 -5.04 -18.81
N SER A 335 4.68 -4.97 -17.47
CA SER A 335 4.83 -6.13 -16.59
C SER A 335 3.50 -6.84 -16.29
N CYS A 336 2.38 -6.33 -16.80
CA CYS A 336 1.06 -6.92 -16.64
C CYS A 336 0.80 -8.03 -17.67
N GLY A 337 -0.19 -8.89 -17.39
CA GLY A 337 -0.73 -9.80 -18.39
C GLY A 337 -1.35 -9.05 -19.58
N LYS A 338 -1.31 -9.66 -20.77
CA LYS A 338 -1.79 -9.06 -22.02
C LYS A 338 -3.22 -8.45 -21.92
N PRO A 339 -4.22 -9.10 -21.30
CA PRO A 339 -5.55 -8.50 -21.17
C PRO A 339 -5.55 -7.18 -20.37
N ILE A 340 -4.75 -7.09 -19.29
CA ILE A 340 -4.60 -5.85 -18.52
C ILE A 340 -3.89 -4.77 -19.35
N GLN A 341 -2.88 -5.15 -20.13
CA GLN A 341 -2.20 -4.21 -21.04
C GLN A 341 -3.16 -3.61 -22.07
N ASP A 342 -4.06 -4.42 -22.62
CA ASP A 342 -5.04 -3.96 -23.62
C ASP A 342 -6.01 -2.94 -23.00
N LEU A 343 -6.53 -3.23 -21.81
CA LEU A 343 -7.39 -2.30 -21.06
C LEU A 343 -6.64 -1.02 -20.67
N PHE A 344 -5.39 -1.13 -20.24
CA PHE A 344 -4.53 0.01 -19.91
C PHE A 344 -4.33 0.92 -21.12
N ASN A 345 -3.98 0.34 -22.27
CA ASN A 345 -3.75 1.06 -23.51
C ASN A 345 -5.03 1.70 -24.08
N ALA A 346 -6.18 1.10 -23.80
CA ALA A 346 -7.49 1.67 -24.10
C ALA A 346 -7.92 2.78 -23.12
N ASN A 347 -7.11 3.08 -22.09
CA ASN A 347 -7.43 4.01 -21.00
C ASN A 347 -8.72 3.65 -20.24
N ALA A 348 -9.06 2.35 -20.16
CA ALA A 348 -10.25 1.90 -19.45
C ALA A 348 -10.13 2.19 -17.94
N ASN A 349 -11.14 2.86 -17.37
CA ASN A 349 -11.15 3.23 -15.96
C ASN A 349 -11.78 2.16 -15.07
N PHE A 350 -12.91 1.62 -15.52
CA PHE A 350 -13.65 0.59 -14.81
C PHE A 350 -13.58 -0.68 -15.65
N VAL A 351 -13.03 -1.75 -15.08
CA VAL A 351 -12.73 -2.98 -15.80
C VAL A 351 -13.20 -4.20 -15.03
N TYR A 352 -13.59 -5.24 -15.76
CA TYR A 352 -14.00 -6.49 -15.13
C TYR A 352 -13.69 -7.71 -16.00
N ASP A 353 -13.52 -8.87 -15.36
CA ASP A 353 -13.52 -10.16 -16.03
C ASP A 353 -14.96 -10.70 -16.11
N PRO A 354 -15.57 -10.83 -17.31
CA PRO A 354 -16.90 -11.40 -17.44
C PRO A 354 -17.02 -12.84 -16.93
N GLN A 355 -15.94 -13.63 -16.96
CA GLN A 355 -15.94 -15.00 -16.43
C GLN A 355 -15.66 -15.03 -14.92
N GLY A 356 -15.09 -13.96 -14.38
CA GLY A 356 -14.74 -13.80 -12.97
C GLY A 356 -15.89 -13.32 -12.08
N ILE A 357 -17.07 -13.03 -12.65
CA ILE A 357 -18.25 -12.58 -11.91
C ILE A 357 -19.40 -13.55 -12.17
N SER A 358 -19.98 -14.10 -11.11
CA SER A 358 -21.18 -14.95 -11.18
C SER A 358 -22.33 -14.44 -10.32
N GLY A 359 -23.55 -14.85 -10.66
CA GLY A 359 -24.75 -14.45 -9.94
C GLY A 359 -25.21 -13.02 -10.25
N PRO A 360 -26.21 -12.50 -9.51
CA PRO A 360 -26.77 -11.17 -9.75
C PRO A 360 -25.73 -10.07 -9.55
N HIS A 361 -25.60 -9.18 -10.53
CA HIS A 361 -24.74 -8.02 -10.45
C HIS A 361 -25.26 -6.85 -11.29
N PHE A 362 -24.83 -5.64 -10.94
CA PHE A 362 -25.02 -4.42 -11.70
C PHE A 362 -23.70 -3.66 -11.75
N LEU A 363 -23.22 -3.38 -12.95
CA LEU A 363 -22.06 -2.54 -13.21
C LEU A 363 -22.53 -1.33 -14.01
N GLN A 364 -22.08 -0.12 -13.63
CA GLN A 364 -22.38 1.09 -14.38
C GLN A 364 -21.89 1.02 -15.85
N PRO A 365 -22.52 1.76 -16.78
CA PRO A 365 -22.31 1.58 -18.22
C PRO A 365 -20.88 1.78 -18.73
N GLU A 366 -20.04 2.49 -17.98
CA GLU A 366 -18.65 2.78 -18.36
C GLU A 366 -17.68 1.60 -18.10
N PHE A 367 -18.16 0.49 -17.51
CA PHE A 367 -17.34 -0.71 -17.35
C PHE A 367 -16.98 -1.34 -18.70
N VAL A 368 -15.69 -1.66 -18.84
CA VAL A 368 -15.14 -2.35 -20.01
C VAL A 368 -14.87 -3.82 -19.65
N ALA A 369 -15.51 -4.71 -20.38
CA ALA A 369 -15.25 -6.15 -20.30
C ALA A 369 -13.85 -6.48 -20.82
N SER A 370 -13.11 -7.30 -20.10
CA SER A 370 -11.85 -7.85 -20.59
C SER A 370 -12.09 -9.02 -21.56
N ASP A 371 -11.24 -9.11 -22.59
CA ASP A 371 -11.21 -10.25 -23.53
C ASP A 371 -10.47 -11.48 -22.99
N GLY A 372 -9.94 -11.40 -21.77
CA GLY A 372 -9.28 -12.51 -21.07
C GLY A 372 -9.18 -12.29 -19.57
N ASN A 373 -8.71 -13.30 -18.85
CA ASN A 373 -8.59 -13.24 -17.40
C ASN A 373 -7.63 -12.13 -16.94
N ILE A 374 -8.11 -11.24 -16.08
CA ILE A 374 -7.37 -10.09 -15.53
C ILE A 374 -7.08 -10.32 -14.04
N THR A 375 -5.84 -10.67 -13.71
CA THR A 375 -5.41 -10.92 -12.33
C THR A 375 -4.15 -10.16 -11.97
N ASN A 376 -3.88 -9.99 -10.69
CA ASN A 376 -2.70 -9.32 -10.15
C ASN A 376 -2.45 -7.92 -10.76
N PHE A 377 -3.29 -6.96 -10.37
CA PHE A 377 -3.20 -5.57 -10.84
C PHE A 377 -2.02 -4.77 -10.25
N LEU A 378 -1.22 -5.39 -9.37
CA LEU A 378 0.00 -4.80 -8.81
C LEU A 378 1.15 -4.71 -9.82
N CYS A 379 0.89 -5.11 -11.06
CA CYS A 379 1.82 -5.17 -12.17
C CYS A 379 2.11 -3.83 -12.85
N THR A 380 1.27 -2.81 -12.66
CA THR A 380 1.56 -1.47 -13.18
C THR A 380 2.63 -0.79 -12.33
N SER A 381 3.38 0.12 -12.95
CA SER A 381 4.45 0.88 -12.28
C SER A 381 4.30 2.37 -12.56
N THR A 382 5.04 3.20 -11.83
CA THR A 382 5.24 4.60 -12.22
C THR A 382 5.81 4.67 -13.64
N THR A 383 5.57 5.75 -14.38
CA THR A 383 6.12 5.88 -15.74
C THR A 383 7.56 5.44 -15.83
N LEU A 384 7.81 4.48 -16.72
CA LEU A 384 9.16 4.12 -17.07
C LEU A 384 9.86 5.36 -17.66
N PRO A 385 11.16 5.54 -17.40
CA PRO A 385 11.88 6.64 -18.00
C PRO A 385 12.01 6.43 -19.52
N SER A 386 12.30 7.49 -20.26
CA SER A 386 12.66 7.37 -21.69
C SER A 386 14.09 6.85 -21.87
N GLN A 387 14.91 6.93 -20.84
CA GLN A 387 16.29 6.46 -20.82
C GLN A 387 16.70 5.91 -19.46
N LEU A 388 17.58 4.91 -19.45
CA LEU A 388 18.24 4.39 -18.25
C LEU A 388 19.74 4.42 -18.49
N THR A 389 20.53 4.76 -17.47
CA THR A 389 21.99 4.85 -17.57
C THR A 389 22.64 3.99 -16.50
N MET A 390 23.61 3.18 -16.91
CA MET A 390 24.44 2.33 -16.06
C MET A 390 25.89 2.77 -16.14
N LYS A 391 26.59 2.72 -15.00
CA LYS A 391 28.04 2.90 -14.92
C LYS A 391 28.74 1.54 -15.06
N PRO A 392 30.03 1.51 -15.44
CA PRO A 392 30.89 0.34 -15.36
C PRO A 392 30.77 -0.39 -14.01
N GLY A 393 31.01 -1.70 -14.03
CA GLY A 393 30.92 -2.58 -12.86
C GLY A 393 29.59 -3.36 -12.75
N VAL A 394 28.88 -3.54 -13.85
CA VAL A 394 27.63 -4.34 -13.90
C VAL A 394 27.95 -5.77 -14.32
N ASP A 395 27.45 -6.74 -13.57
CA ASP A 395 27.47 -8.17 -13.89
C ASP A 395 26.07 -8.76 -13.69
N LEU A 396 25.51 -9.38 -14.73
CA LEU A 396 24.14 -9.88 -14.77
C LEU A 396 24.06 -11.27 -15.39
N GLN A 397 23.18 -12.10 -14.84
CA GLN A 397 22.86 -13.42 -15.37
C GLN A 397 21.78 -13.34 -16.45
N SER A 398 21.73 -14.33 -17.34
CA SER A 398 20.68 -14.44 -18.36
C SER A 398 19.26 -14.52 -17.76
N ASN A 399 18.25 -14.19 -18.58
CA ASN A 399 16.84 -13.99 -18.17
C ASN A 399 16.63 -12.77 -17.27
N THR A 400 17.38 -11.70 -17.54
CA THR A 400 17.29 -10.44 -16.79
C THR A 400 16.87 -9.30 -17.73
N ALA A 401 15.94 -8.46 -17.28
CA ALA A 401 15.63 -7.21 -17.97
C ALA A 401 16.74 -6.18 -17.68
N LEU A 402 17.43 -5.72 -18.71
CA LEU A 402 18.50 -4.71 -18.61
C LEU A 402 17.92 -3.30 -18.46
N ALA A 403 16.83 -3.01 -19.17
CA ALA A 403 16.12 -1.74 -19.06
C ALA A 403 14.64 -1.90 -19.40
N LYS A 404 13.77 -1.30 -18.59
CA LYS A 404 12.35 -1.12 -18.88
C LYS A 404 12.13 0.36 -19.10
N LEU A 405 11.78 0.76 -20.33
CA LEU A 405 11.57 2.14 -20.76
C LEU A 405 10.19 2.31 -21.40
N LYS A 406 9.71 3.54 -21.57
CA LYS A 406 8.39 3.79 -22.21
C LYS A 406 8.31 3.12 -23.58
N GLY A 407 7.52 2.06 -23.70
CA GLY A 407 7.27 1.34 -24.95
C GLY A 407 8.45 0.52 -25.49
N VAL A 408 9.54 0.38 -24.74
CA VAL A 408 10.72 -0.40 -25.13
C VAL A 408 11.29 -1.14 -23.92
N THR A 409 11.53 -2.44 -24.05
CA THR A 409 12.24 -3.23 -23.02
C THR A 409 13.47 -3.89 -23.61
N THR A 410 14.59 -3.83 -22.90
CA THR A 410 15.83 -4.54 -23.27
C THR A 410 16.05 -5.72 -22.32
N TRP A 411 16.27 -6.91 -22.87
CA TRP A 411 16.48 -8.16 -22.14
C TRP A 411 17.83 -8.76 -22.47
N PHE A 412 18.48 -9.34 -21.46
CA PHE A 412 19.50 -10.37 -21.65
C PHE A 412 18.83 -11.73 -21.45
N GLN A 413 18.69 -12.48 -22.54
CA GLN A 413 17.85 -13.66 -22.62
C GLN A 413 18.60 -14.94 -22.23
N GLY A 414 17.85 -15.99 -21.88
CA GLY A 414 18.33 -17.33 -21.52
C GLY A 414 19.04 -18.09 -22.63
N ASP A 415 19.27 -17.47 -23.79
CA ASP A 415 20.03 -17.98 -24.91
C ASP A 415 21.27 -17.11 -25.21
N ASN A 416 21.69 -16.24 -24.29
CA ASN A 416 22.80 -15.29 -24.42
C ASN A 416 22.56 -14.09 -25.36
N ASN A 417 21.34 -13.92 -25.87
CA ASN A 417 21.02 -12.79 -26.73
C ASN A 417 20.63 -11.55 -25.91
N ILE A 418 21.14 -10.37 -26.29
CA ILE A 418 20.58 -9.09 -25.85
C ILE A 418 19.55 -8.67 -26.88
N VAL A 419 18.30 -8.47 -26.47
CA VAL A 419 17.19 -8.12 -27.37
C VAL A 419 16.42 -6.93 -26.86
N VAL A 420 16.18 -5.98 -27.75
CA VAL A 420 15.29 -4.84 -27.55
C VAL A 420 13.94 -5.18 -28.15
N TYR A 421 12.88 -5.07 -27.37
CA TYR A 421 11.49 -5.29 -27.77
C TYR A 421 10.71 -3.98 -27.73
N ASP A 422 9.76 -3.80 -28.66
CA ASP A 422 8.71 -2.80 -28.50
C ASP A 422 7.64 -3.25 -27.50
N ALA A 423 6.68 -2.36 -27.21
CA ALA A 423 5.56 -2.63 -26.31
C ALA A 423 4.72 -3.86 -26.68
N ASN A 424 4.73 -4.28 -27.94
CA ASN A 424 3.96 -5.43 -28.43
C ASN A 424 4.77 -6.74 -28.42
N GLY A 425 6.00 -6.71 -27.88
CA GLY A 425 6.90 -7.86 -27.88
C GLY A 425 7.54 -8.14 -29.23
N LYS A 426 7.49 -7.20 -30.19
CA LYS A 426 8.21 -7.33 -31.46
C LYS A 426 9.68 -6.93 -31.26
N PRO A 427 10.65 -7.76 -31.70
CA PRO A 427 12.05 -7.39 -31.59
C PRO A 427 12.37 -6.20 -32.51
N LEU A 428 12.97 -5.16 -31.93
CA LEU A 428 13.47 -3.96 -32.60
C LEU A 428 14.96 -4.08 -32.95
N TRP A 429 15.74 -4.74 -32.08
CA TRP A 429 17.16 -5.04 -32.29
C TRP A 429 17.56 -6.29 -31.50
N ALA A 430 18.55 -7.03 -31.99
CA ALA A 430 19.14 -8.15 -31.27
C ALA A 430 20.66 -8.19 -31.51
N SER A 431 21.41 -8.56 -30.47
CA SER A 431 22.87 -8.73 -30.55
C SER A 431 23.30 -9.90 -31.44
N GLY A 432 22.42 -10.91 -31.59
CA GLY A 432 22.69 -12.10 -32.39
C GLY A 432 23.62 -13.13 -31.72
N SER A 433 23.95 -12.97 -30.44
CA SER A 433 24.79 -13.91 -29.68
C SER A 433 24.08 -15.17 -29.17
N THR A 434 23.04 -15.62 -29.87
CA THR A 434 22.21 -16.77 -29.47
C THR A 434 23.02 -18.08 -29.37
N ILE A 435 22.76 -18.84 -28.31
CA ILE A 435 23.28 -20.19 -28.07
C ILE A 435 22.21 -21.22 -28.40
N ASP A 436 22.52 -22.12 -29.33
CA ASP A 436 21.67 -23.27 -29.63
C ASP A 436 21.54 -24.17 -28.39
N GLY A 437 20.29 -24.41 -27.96
CA GLY A 437 19.99 -25.18 -26.74
C GLY A 437 19.91 -24.35 -25.46
N GLY A 438 20.16 -23.03 -25.52
CA GLY A 438 20.07 -22.12 -24.38
C GLY A 438 21.25 -22.23 -23.39
N CYS A 439 21.19 -21.44 -22.34
CA CYS A 439 22.28 -21.26 -21.38
C CYS A 439 22.31 -22.31 -20.23
N GLY A 440 21.35 -23.25 -20.20
CA GLY A 440 21.27 -24.28 -19.16
C GLY A 440 20.64 -23.83 -17.83
N SER A 441 20.60 -24.75 -16.86
CA SER A 441 20.16 -24.53 -15.49
C SER A 441 21.10 -25.29 -14.51
N PRO A 442 21.93 -24.60 -13.70
CA PRO A 442 22.08 -23.14 -13.62
C PRO A 442 22.58 -22.54 -14.94
N SER A 443 22.29 -21.26 -15.16
CA SER A 443 22.72 -20.57 -16.39
C SER A 443 24.24 -20.44 -16.44
N GLU A 444 24.82 -20.72 -17.59
CA GLU A 444 26.24 -20.51 -17.90
C GLU A 444 26.45 -19.22 -18.72
N CYS A 445 25.43 -18.37 -18.82
CA CYS A 445 25.45 -17.12 -19.57
C CYS A 445 25.52 -15.89 -18.68
N GLU A 446 26.50 -15.05 -18.98
CA GLU A 446 26.81 -13.85 -18.21
C GLU A 446 26.85 -12.63 -19.14
N LEU A 447 26.47 -11.48 -18.63
CA LEU A 447 26.61 -10.19 -19.28
C LEU A 447 27.35 -9.25 -18.33
N GLN A 448 28.38 -8.58 -18.85
CA GLN A 448 29.18 -7.62 -18.11
C GLN A 448 29.24 -6.30 -18.85
N PHE A 449 28.96 -5.20 -18.15
CA PHE A 449 29.48 -3.88 -18.50
C PHE A 449 30.64 -3.59 -17.55
N ASP A 450 31.82 -4.06 -17.93
CA ASP A 450 32.97 -4.16 -17.05
C ASP A 450 33.58 -2.79 -16.70
N GLU A 451 34.52 -2.78 -15.74
CA GLU A 451 35.25 -1.58 -15.29
C GLU A 451 36.02 -0.87 -16.42
N SER A 452 36.33 -1.57 -17.52
CA SER A 452 36.94 -0.95 -18.69
C SER A 452 35.94 -0.15 -19.52
N GLY A 453 34.65 -0.34 -19.29
CA GLY A 453 33.56 0.25 -20.04
C GLY A 453 33.17 -0.57 -21.26
N ASN A 454 33.44 -1.88 -21.27
CA ASN A 454 33.06 -2.77 -22.36
C ASN A 454 31.80 -3.57 -22.01
N LEU A 455 30.76 -3.51 -22.85
CA LEU A 455 29.61 -4.40 -22.76
C LEU A 455 29.91 -5.70 -23.50
N THR A 456 29.90 -6.82 -22.77
CA THR A 456 30.28 -8.15 -23.26
C THR A 456 29.33 -9.21 -22.72
N THR A 457 28.94 -10.20 -23.55
CA THR A 457 28.26 -11.42 -23.11
C THR A 457 29.21 -12.61 -23.18
N TYR A 458 29.03 -13.56 -22.26
CA TYR A 458 29.82 -14.77 -22.15
C TYR A 458 28.91 -16.00 -22.10
N TYR A 459 29.39 -17.11 -22.63
CA TYR A 459 28.84 -18.45 -22.40
C TYR A 459 29.98 -19.38 -21.99
N GLN A 460 29.89 -20.02 -20.83
CA GLN A 460 30.98 -20.84 -20.25
C GLN A 460 32.31 -20.07 -20.18
N GLY A 461 32.26 -18.78 -19.78
CA GLY A 461 33.42 -17.89 -19.72
C GLY A 461 34.02 -17.48 -21.07
N LYS A 462 33.42 -17.86 -22.20
CA LYS A 462 33.86 -17.45 -23.55
C LYS A 462 33.01 -16.31 -24.08
N VAL A 463 33.66 -15.27 -24.58
CA VAL A 463 32.99 -14.11 -25.21
C VAL A 463 32.12 -14.57 -26.37
N ARG A 464 30.89 -14.06 -26.43
CA ARG A 464 29.92 -14.31 -27.51
C ARG A 464 29.49 -13.04 -28.23
N PHE A 465 29.33 -11.95 -27.50
CA PHE A 465 29.15 -10.60 -28.03
C PHE A 465 30.06 -9.64 -27.29
N SER A 466 30.62 -8.66 -28.00
CA SER A 466 31.34 -7.56 -27.36
C SER A 466 31.17 -6.29 -28.18
N THR A 467 30.95 -5.17 -27.49
CA THR A 467 30.89 -3.84 -28.11
C THR A 467 32.27 -3.30 -28.46
N ASN A 468 33.35 -3.90 -27.95
CA ASN A 468 34.74 -3.47 -28.12
C ASN A 468 34.97 -2.02 -27.70
N THR A 469 34.32 -1.60 -26.61
CA THR A 469 34.39 -0.23 -26.08
C THR A 469 35.32 -0.09 -24.87
N GLY A 470 36.05 -1.14 -24.52
CA GLY A 470 37.00 -1.15 -23.40
C GLY A 470 38.04 -0.04 -23.51
N GLY A 471 38.23 0.70 -22.41
CA GLY A 471 39.09 1.88 -22.33
C GLY A 471 38.41 3.19 -22.75
N LEU A 472 37.32 3.13 -23.51
CA LEU A 472 36.57 4.29 -24.01
C LEU A 472 35.25 4.49 -23.26
N GLY A 473 34.49 3.42 -23.04
CA GLY A 473 33.15 3.47 -22.45
C GLY A 473 33.15 3.99 -21.02
N LYS A 474 32.17 4.82 -20.70
CA LYS A 474 31.93 5.39 -19.37
C LYS A 474 30.49 5.28 -18.91
N LEU A 475 29.54 5.27 -19.83
CA LEU A 475 28.12 5.13 -19.55
C LEU A 475 27.48 4.20 -20.57
N LEU A 476 26.77 3.18 -20.11
CA LEU A 476 25.86 2.37 -20.92
C LEU A 476 24.47 2.97 -20.80
N GLN A 477 23.90 3.44 -21.92
CA GLN A 477 22.61 4.08 -21.96
C GLN A 477 21.62 3.24 -22.76
N PHE A 478 20.47 2.95 -22.15
CA PHE A 478 19.30 2.39 -22.82
C PHE A 478 18.31 3.53 -23.11
N LYS A 479 17.67 3.49 -24.28
CA LYS A 479 16.76 4.52 -24.80
C LYS A 479 15.51 3.88 -25.37
N ASN A 480 14.38 4.57 -25.25
CA ASN A 480 13.12 4.10 -25.83
C ASN A 480 12.95 4.41 -27.32
N THR A 481 13.96 5.00 -27.94
CA THR A 481 14.02 5.30 -29.38
C THR A 481 15.36 4.83 -29.92
N SER A 482 15.41 4.54 -31.22
CA SER A 482 16.66 4.19 -31.90
C SER A 482 17.73 5.27 -31.63
N PRO A 483 18.96 4.90 -31.20
CA PRO A 483 19.57 3.58 -31.35
C PRO A 483 19.35 2.61 -30.17
N TRP A 484 18.39 2.82 -29.27
CA TRP A 484 17.98 1.92 -28.16
C TRP A 484 19.02 1.54 -27.09
N VAL A 485 20.25 1.24 -27.47
CA VAL A 485 21.41 1.04 -26.60
C VAL A 485 22.59 1.81 -27.21
N GLU A 486 23.25 2.62 -26.40
CA GLU A 486 24.48 3.31 -26.77
C GLU A 486 25.47 3.29 -25.60
N ILE A 487 26.76 3.35 -25.91
CA ILE A 487 27.83 3.53 -24.93
C ILE A 487 28.48 4.88 -25.22
N GLN A 488 28.58 5.71 -24.17
CA GLN A 488 29.19 7.03 -24.24
C GLN A 488 30.57 7.03 -23.59
N GLY A 489 31.49 7.82 -24.16
CA GLY A 489 32.80 8.12 -23.60
C GLY A 489 32.78 9.20 -22.53
N ALA A 490 33.96 9.58 -22.04
CA ALA A 490 34.12 10.56 -20.94
C ALA A 490 33.67 11.99 -21.30
N ASP A 491 33.67 12.33 -22.58
CA ASP A 491 33.22 13.60 -23.14
C ASP A 491 31.72 13.59 -23.54
N GLY A 492 31.02 12.47 -23.30
CA GLY A 492 29.64 12.26 -23.73
C GLY A 492 29.50 11.85 -25.20
N ALA A 493 30.59 11.65 -25.94
CA ALA A 493 30.52 11.17 -27.31
C ALA A 493 30.06 9.70 -27.36
N VAL A 494 29.16 9.38 -28.29
CA VAL A 494 28.73 7.99 -28.53
C VAL A 494 29.86 7.22 -29.18
N VAL A 495 30.43 6.26 -28.43
CA VAL A 495 31.51 5.38 -28.90
C VAL A 495 30.97 4.09 -29.51
N TRP A 496 29.76 3.64 -29.15
CA TRP A 496 29.08 2.51 -29.78
C TRP A 496 27.56 2.69 -29.67
N ASP A 497 26.80 2.19 -30.65
CA ASP A 497 25.33 2.14 -30.60
C ASP A 497 24.78 0.99 -31.46
N THR A 498 23.51 0.60 -31.24
CA THR A 498 22.92 -0.55 -31.94
C THR A 498 22.68 -0.34 -33.44
N VAL A 499 22.72 0.90 -33.94
CA VAL A 499 22.46 1.24 -35.34
C VAL A 499 23.74 1.14 -36.16
N ASN A 500 24.84 1.68 -35.63
CA ASN A 500 26.12 1.75 -36.32
C ASN A 500 27.01 0.54 -36.04
N GLY A 501 26.85 -0.12 -34.89
CA GLY A 501 27.48 -1.40 -34.55
C GLY A 501 29.01 -1.40 -34.44
N LEU A 502 29.70 -0.30 -34.72
CA LEU A 502 31.15 -0.16 -34.69
C LEU A 502 31.58 0.82 -33.60
N ALA A 503 32.61 0.44 -32.83
CA ALA A 503 33.29 1.34 -31.93
C ALA A 503 33.90 2.49 -32.75
N LYS A 504 33.45 3.74 -32.54
CA LYS A 504 34.09 4.91 -33.14
C LYS A 504 35.44 5.11 -32.45
N GLN A 505 36.52 4.95 -33.20
CA GLN A 505 37.90 5.15 -32.73
C GLN A 505 38.18 6.61 -32.42
#